data_AF-A0A7W1J436-F1
#
_entry.id   AF-A0A7W1J436-F1
#
_cell.length_a   1.000
_cell.length_b   1.000
_cell.length_c   1.000
_cell.angle_alpha   90.00
_cell.angle_beta   90.00
_cell.angle_gamma   90.00
#
_symmetry.space_group_name_H-M   'P 1'
#
loop_
_entity.id
_entity.type
_entity.pdbx_description
1 polymer ?
#
loop_
_entity_poly.entity_id
_entity_poly.type
_entity_poly.pdbx_seq_one_letter_code
_entity_poly.pdbx_strand_id
1 'polypeptide(L)'
;AGETSSHILVPAIHKNRAEIRELFMERLGAKDLSDSPSDLTEVARLYLREKFLAARVGISGANFAVAETGTVCVVESEGNGRMCTTLPPVLVTLMGIEKVIPAWRDFEVFMQLLPRSSTAERMNPYTSFWTGVSEGDGPREFHLVLMDNGRTDVLADEIGRQTLNCIRCSACLNVCPVYERTGGHAYNSVYPGPIGAILTPQLVGIGDPGPDSLPYASSLCGACYQVCPVKINIPEVLVHLRGRVVRHKQDRGGPSQKLDPENIAMQTVARVFSDPQLYERAQRLARVGQWPFVRGGSIGRLPGRLAGWTAVRDLKPIPRQTFREWWKRNRGSA
;
A
#
# COMPACT_ATOMS: atom_id res chain seq x y z
N ALA A 1 14.61 -4.70 20.83
CA ALA A 1 13.56 -3.66 20.71
C ALA A 1 12.16 -4.25 20.82
N GLY A 2 11.84 -5.41 20.22
CA GLY A 2 10.49 -5.99 20.31
C GLY A 2 9.46 -5.28 19.44
N GLU A 3 9.92 -4.54 18.43
CA GLU A 3 9.12 -3.72 17.54
C GLU A 3 9.00 -4.39 16.17
N THR A 4 7.90 -4.10 15.45
CA THR A 4 7.67 -4.58 14.08
C THR A 4 8.30 -3.65 13.05
N SER A 5 8.44 -4.13 11.80
CA SER A 5 8.92 -3.31 10.69
C SER A 5 7.98 -2.13 10.41
N SER A 6 8.54 -0.94 10.19
CA SER A 6 7.76 0.22 9.74
C SER A 6 7.86 0.47 8.24
N HIS A 7 8.75 -0.20 7.51
CA HIS A 7 8.97 0.03 6.07
C HIS A 7 9.42 -1.25 5.35
N ILE A 8 9.02 -1.43 4.10
CA ILE A 8 9.29 -2.66 3.35
C ILE A 8 10.79 -2.82 3.02
N LEU A 9 11.43 -1.76 2.52
CA LEU A 9 12.86 -1.74 2.18
C LEU A 9 13.80 -1.52 3.37
N VAL A 10 13.48 -0.57 4.25
CA VAL A 10 14.34 -0.17 5.38
C VAL A 10 13.58 -0.41 6.70
N PRO A 11 13.49 -1.66 7.20
CA PRO A 11 12.55 -2.05 8.25
C PRO A 11 12.57 -1.21 9.52
N ALA A 12 13.76 -0.72 9.89
CA ALA A 12 14.01 0.09 11.08
C ALA A 12 14.11 1.60 10.81
N ILE A 13 13.51 2.12 9.71
CA ILE A 13 13.59 3.56 9.37
C ILE A 13 13.02 4.49 10.44
N HIS A 14 12.22 3.95 11.37
CA HIS A 14 11.68 4.67 12.52
C HIS A 14 12.71 4.90 13.64
N LYS A 15 13.91 4.28 13.56
CA LYS A 15 15.00 4.48 14.52
C LYS A 15 16.10 5.34 13.93
N ASN A 16 16.56 6.31 14.71
CA ASN A 16 17.74 7.08 14.38
C ASN A 16 19.03 6.36 14.82
N ARG A 17 20.18 6.88 14.38
CA ARG A 17 21.49 6.26 14.63
C ARG A 17 21.87 6.19 16.12
N ALA A 18 21.51 7.19 16.91
CA ALA A 18 21.78 7.20 18.35
C ALA A 18 20.95 6.12 19.07
N GLU A 19 19.68 5.94 18.70
CA GLU A 19 18.84 4.86 19.22
C GLU A 19 19.39 3.48 18.84
N ILE A 20 19.86 3.31 17.60
CA ILE A 20 20.49 2.06 17.15
C ILE A 20 21.78 1.79 17.93
N ARG A 21 22.61 2.82 18.14
CA ARG A 21 23.84 2.74 18.95
C ARG A 21 23.54 2.23 20.35
N GLU A 22 22.63 2.88 21.07
CA GLU A 22 22.26 2.48 22.44
C GLU A 22 21.72 1.04 22.47
N LEU A 23 20.89 0.67 21.49
CA LEU A 23 20.38 -0.70 21.38
C LEU A 23 21.50 -1.71 21.15
N PHE A 24 22.51 -1.40 20.34
CA PHE A 24 23.66 -2.27 20.10
C PHE A 24 24.55 -2.39 21.35
N MET A 25 24.75 -1.30 22.08
CA MET A 25 25.48 -1.33 23.36
C MET A 25 24.75 -2.22 24.38
N GLU A 26 23.43 -2.07 24.52
CA GLU A 26 22.61 -2.85 25.44
C GLU A 26 22.55 -4.34 25.05
N ARG A 27 22.35 -4.65 23.77
CA ARG A 27 21.99 -6.01 23.31
C ARG A 27 23.14 -6.82 22.76
N LEU A 28 24.15 -6.16 22.19
CA LEU A 28 25.31 -6.83 21.59
C LEU A 28 26.56 -6.71 22.48
N GLY A 29 26.47 -5.97 23.59
CA GLY A 29 27.59 -5.77 24.51
C GLY A 29 28.73 -4.93 23.92
N ALA A 30 28.45 -4.15 22.87
CA ALA A 30 29.42 -3.26 22.27
C ALA A 30 29.80 -2.15 23.27
N LYS A 31 31.10 -1.97 23.53
CA LYS A 31 31.63 -0.90 24.40
C LYS A 31 32.12 0.25 23.55
N ASP A 32 31.92 1.47 24.03
CA ASP A 32 32.43 2.72 23.42
C ASP A 32 32.08 2.87 21.93
N LEU A 33 30.93 2.34 21.51
CA LEU A 33 30.45 2.40 20.12
C LEU A 33 30.08 3.84 19.77
N SER A 34 30.46 4.34 18.58
CA SER A 34 30.00 5.64 18.07
C SER A 34 28.68 5.49 17.30
N ASP A 35 28.03 6.61 16.94
CA ASP A 35 26.84 6.61 16.06
C ASP A 35 27.21 6.77 14.57
N SER A 36 28.49 6.62 14.24
CA SER A 36 28.96 6.64 12.86
C SER A 36 28.40 5.43 12.08
N PRO A 37 27.92 5.60 10.84
CA PRO A 37 27.34 4.48 10.08
C PRO A 37 28.31 3.31 9.89
N SER A 38 29.63 3.58 9.74
CA SER A 38 30.64 2.53 9.60
C SER A 38 30.76 1.67 10.85
N ASP A 39 30.78 2.30 12.03
CA ASP A 39 31.00 1.58 13.29
C ASP A 39 29.77 0.74 13.65
N LEU A 40 28.57 1.31 13.49
CA LEU A 40 27.31 0.58 13.66
C LEU A 40 27.23 -0.63 12.72
N THR A 41 27.59 -0.44 11.45
CA THR A 41 27.58 -1.52 10.45
C THR A 41 28.59 -2.61 10.81
N GLU A 42 29.79 -2.24 11.28
CA GLU A 42 30.84 -3.20 11.63
C GLU A 42 30.41 -4.10 12.79
N VAL A 43 29.84 -3.51 13.85
CA VAL A 43 29.33 -4.26 14.99
C VAL A 43 28.22 -5.23 14.57
N ALA A 44 27.25 -4.76 13.78
CA ALA A 44 26.19 -5.62 13.26
C ALA A 44 26.77 -6.76 12.39
N ARG A 45 27.75 -6.46 11.54
CA ARG A 45 28.40 -7.42 10.64
C ARG A 45 29.13 -8.51 11.40
N LEU A 46 29.94 -8.16 12.40
CA LEU A 46 30.66 -9.12 13.23
C LEU A 46 29.70 -10.05 13.95
N TYR A 47 28.68 -9.49 14.59
CA TYR A 47 27.66 -10.26 15.30
C TYR A 47 26.88 -11.21 14.38
N LEU A 48 26.44 -10.73 13.21
CA LEU A 48 25.65 -11.54 12.28
C LEU A 48 26.48 -12.62 11.58
N ARG A 49 27.76 -12.37 11.28
CA ARG A 49 28.64 -13.37 10.63
C ARG A 49 28.78 -14.64 11.44
N GLU A 50 28.97 -14.53 12.75
CA GLU A 50 29.03 -15.70 13.63
C GLU A 50 27.75 -16.54 13.52
N LYS A 51 26.59 -15.88 13.51
CA LYS A 51 25.29 -16.55 13.37
C LYS A 51 25.12 -17.22 12.01
N PHE A 52 25.49 -16.54 10.93
CA PHE A 52 25.39 -17.12 9.59
C PHE A 52 26.28 -18.35 9.42
N LEU A 53 27.48 -18.35 10.00
CA LEU A 53 28.39 -19.50 9.95
C LEU A 53 27.93 -20.69 10.80
N ALA A 54 27.26 -20.43 11.93
CA ALA A 54 26.76 -21.48 12.82
C ALA A 54 25.39 -22.04 12.42
N ALA A 55 24.61 -21.31 11.61
CA ALA A 55 23.25 -21.67 11.25
C ALA A 55 23.19 -22.97 10.43
N ARG A 56 22.31 -23.89 10.85
CA ARG A 56 22.04 -25.15 10.13
C ARG A 56 20.95 -25.01 9.08
N VAL A 57 20.07 -24.03 9.24
CA VAL A 57 18.93 -23.78 8.35
C VAL A 57 18.88 -22.29 8.03
N GLY A 58 18.82 -21.96 6.75
CA GLY A 58 18.53 -20.63 6.24
C GLY A 58 17.07 -20.51 5.87
N ILE A 59 16.42 -19.41 6.25
CA ILE A 59 15.06 -19.09 5.82
C ILE A 59 15.13 -17.78 5.03
N SER A 60 14.68 -17.82 3.78
CA SER A 60 14.68 -16.66 2.90
C SER A 60 13.29 -16.38 2.31
N GLY A 61 13.10 -15.13 1.88
CA GLY A 61 12.10 -14.82 0.87
C GLY A 61 12.71 -14.87 -0.53
N ALA A 62 11.90 -14.59 -1.54
CA ALA A 62 12.38 -14.34 -2.90
C ALA A 62 11.79 -13.03 -3.44
N ASN A 63 12.50 -12.35 -4.33
CA ASN A 63 11.97 -11.24 -5.11
C ASN A 63 11.21 -11.77 -6.33
N PHE A 64 11.77 -12.76 -7.02
CA PHE A 64 11.20 -13.38 -8.22
C PHE A 64 11.55 -14.87 -8.29
N ALA A 65 10.75 -15.63 -9.04
CA ALA A 65 11.13 -16.95 -9.53
C ALA A 65 10.80 -17.09 -11.02
N VAL A 66 11.63 -17.80 -11.76
CA VAL A 66 11.48 -18.00 -13.20
C VAL A 66 10.90 -19.40 -13.44
N ALA A 67 9.71 -19.47 -14.04
CA ALA A 67 9.03 -20.74 -14.28
C ALA A 67 9.78 -21.63 -15.28
N GLU A 68 10.33 -21.05 -16.34
CA GLU A 68 11.10 -21.75 -17.39
C GLU A 68 12.26 -22.58 -16.82
N THR A 69 13.01 -22.02 -15.88
CA THR A 69 14.27 -22.60 -15.40
C THR A 69 14.17 -23.16 -13.97
N GLY A 70 13.07 -22.89 -13.26
CA GLY A 70 12.96 -23.18 -11.83
C GLY A 70 13.90 -22.36 -10.95
N THR A 71 14.41 -21.23 -11.46
CA THR A 71 15.37 -20.37 -10.74
C THR A 71 14.66 -19.41 -9.79
N VAL A 72 15.17 -19.26 -8.58
CA VAL A 72 14.69 -18.28 -7.60
C VAL A 72 15.73 -17.19 -7.41
N CYS A 73 15.29 -15.97 -7.12
CA CYS A 73 16.17 -14.81 -6.97
C CYS A 73 15.85 -13.99 -5.72
N VAL A 74 16.91 -13.51 -5.07
CA VAL A 74 16.84 -12.42 -4.09
C VAL A 74 17.79 -11.29 -4.49
N VAL A 75 17.32 -10.05 -4.33
CA VAL A 75 18.13 -8.83 -4.48
C VAL A 75 18.26 -8.13 -3.14
N GLU A 76 19.44 -7.62 -2.84
CA GLU A 76 19.74 -6.93 -1.59
C GLU A 76 20.90 -5.94 -1.76
N SER A 77 21.21 -5.18 -0.70
CA SER A 77 22.32 -4.23 -0.68
C SER A 77 23.37 -4.53 0.40
N GLU A 78 23.05 -5.42 1.35
CA GLU A 78 23.82 -5.62 2.58
C GLU A 78 24.73 -6.87 2.56
N GLY A 79 24.40 -7.87 1.74
CA GLY A 79 25.13 -9.14 1.57
C GLY A 79 24.69 -10.24 2.54
N ASN A 80 23.74 -9.98 3.43
CA ASN A 80 23.25 -10.94 4.41
C ASN A 80 22.26 -11.94 3.79
N GLY A 81 21.51 -11.54 2.76
CA GLY A 81 20.68 -12.45 1.97
C GLY A 81 21.48 -13.53 1.28
N ARG A 82 22.64 -13.18 0.70
CA ARG A 82 23.59 -14.13 0.11
C ARG A 82 24.09 -15.11 1.17
N MET A 83 24.51 -14.62 2.34
CA MET A 83 24.95 -15.51 3.43
C MET A 83 23.85 -16.48 3.87
N CYS A 84 22.61 -16.01 3.99
CA CYS A 84 21.46 -16.83 4.37
C CYS A 84 21.14 -17.91 3.32
N THR A 85 21.33 -17.61 2.04
CA THR A 85 20.99 -18.51 0.92
C THR A 85 22.12 -19.47 0.53
N THR A 86 23.37 -19.23 0.95
CA THR A 86 24.52 -20.06 0.56
C THR A 86 25.19 -20.82 1.69
N LEU A 87 25.25 -20.28 2.92
CA LEU A 87 26.05 -20.89 3.98
C LEU A 87 25.37 -22.08 4.69
N PRO A 88 24.07 -21.99 5.06
CA PRO A 88 23.41 -23.08 5.77
C PRO A 88 23.24 -24.31 4.87
N PRO A 89 23.41 -25.55 5.39
CA PRO A 89 23.24 -26.77 4.61
C PRO A 89 21.79 -27.03 4.18
N VAL A 90 20.80 -26.43 4.84
CA VAL A 90 19.38 -26.51 4.47
C VAL A 90 18.86 -25.10 4.20
N LEU A 91 18.21 -24.90 3.04
CA LEU A 91 17.56 -23.64 2.68
C LEU A 91 16.06 -23.84 2.51
N VAL A 92 15.27 -22.99 3.17
CA VAL A 92 13.83 -22.89 2.99
C VAL A 92 13.48 -21.50 2.44
N THR A 93 12.87 -21.44 1.27
CA THR A 93 12.41 -20.19 0.67
C THR A 93 10.90 -20.10 0.69
N LEU A 94 10.39 -19.01 1.27
CA LEU A 94 8.97 -18.67 1.32
C LEU A 94 8.68 -17.60 0.25
N MET A 95 7.84 -17.93 -0.73
CA MET A 95 7.54 -17.02 -1.84
C MET A 95 6.05 -16.99 -2.13
N GLY A 96 5.49 -15.79 -2.29
CA GLY A 96 4.11 -15.66 -2.79
C GLY A 96 4.02 -16.06 -4.27
N ILE A 97 2.90 -16.68 -4.66
CA ILE A 97 2.70 -17.15 -6.05
C ILE A 97 2.73 -16.03 -7.11
N GLU A 98 2.52 -14.78 -6.70
CA GLU A 98 2.55 -13.60 -7.58
C GLU A 98 3.94 -13.23 -8.09
N LYS A 99 4.99 -13.80 -7.50
CA LYS A 99 6.38 -13.47 -7.82
C LYS A 99 6.97 -14.30 -8.96
N VAL A 100 6.17 -15.21 -9.54
CA VAL A 100 6.59 -16.05 -10.65
C VAL A 100 6.54 -15.26 -11.95
N ILE A 101 7.64 -15.29 -12.70
CA ILE A 101 7.73 -14.75 -14.06
C ILE A 101 7.95 -15.89 -15.07
N PRO A 102 7.49 -15.77 -16.32
CA PRO A 102 7.50 -16.89 -17.27
C PRO A 102 8.90 -17.33 -17.67
N ALA A 103 9.70 -16.40 -18.23
CA ALA A 103 10.96 -16.72 -18.90
C ALA A 103 12.16 -16.00 -18.25
N TRP A 104 13.36 -16.57 -18.41
CA TRP A 104 14.59 -15.97 -17.84
C TRP A 104 14.83 -14.55 -18.35
N ARG A 105 14.53 -14.31 -19.63
CA ARG A 105 14.70 -13.01 -20.27
C ARG A 105 13.80 -11.91 -19.68
N ASP A 106 12.64 -12.27 -19.13
CA ASP A 106 11.72 -11.30 -18.51
C ASP A 106 12.33 -10.67 -17.25
N PHE A 107 13.27 -11.37 -16.60
CA PHE A 107 13.98 -10.89 -15.43
C PHE A 107 14.75 -9.59 -15.70
N GLU A 108 15.29 -9.42 -16.92
CA GLU A 108 16.01 -8.22 -17.33
C GLU A 108 15.16 -6.96 -17.12
N VAL A 109 13.88 -7.02 -17.49
CA VAL A 109 12.94 -5.90 -17.37
C VAL A 109 12.80 -5.50 -15.90
N PHE A 110 12.63 -6.48 -15.01
CA PHE A 110 12.48 -6.21 -13.58
C PHE A 110 13.76 -5.68 -12.94
N MET A 111 14.94 -6.13 -13.38
CA MET A 111 16.22 -5.57 -12.91
C MET A 111 16.50 -4.16 -13.41
N GLN A 112 15.92 -3.76 -14.54
CA GLN A 112 15.98 -2.36 -14.98
C GLN A 112 15.04 -1.45 -14.20
N LEU A 113 13.99 -1.99 -13.57
CA LEU A 113 12.98 -1.22 -12.84
C LEU A 113 13.21 -1.20 -11.33
N LEU A 114 13.44 -2.35 -10.70
CA LEU A 114 13.43 -2.52 -9.24
C LEU A 114 14.52 -1.68 -8.53
N PRO A 115 15.82 -1.81 -8.85
CA PRO A 115 16.87 -1.04 -8.15
C PRO A 115 16.65 0.48 -8.30
N ARG A 116 16.36 0.93 -9.53
CA ARG A 116 16.18 2.35 -9.84
C ARG A 116 14.97 2.95 -9.13
N SER A 117 13.87 2.20 -9.03
CA SER A 117 12.66 2.67 -8.35
C SER A 117 12.78 2.60 -6.83
N SER A 118 13.65 1.72 -6.31
CA SER A 118 13.76 1.44 -4.88
C SER A 118 14.79 2.34 -4.19
N THR A 119 16.03 2.30 -4.68
CA THR A 119 17.19 2.94 -4.05
C THR A 119 17.85 3.97 -4.97
N ALA A 120 17.30 4.19 -6.17
CA ALA A 120 17.92 4.96 -7.26
C ALA A 120 19.30 4.42 -7.71
N GLU A 121 19.60 3.16 -7.40
CA GLU A 121 20.81 2.49 -7.86
C GLU A 121 20.67 2.02 -9.31
N ARG A 122 21.79 1.95 -10.04
CA ARG A 122 21.78 1.39 -11.41
C ARG A 122 21.46 -0.10 -11.41
N MET A 123 21.93 -0.81 -10.39
CA MET A 123 21.74 -2.24 -10.13
C MET A 123 21.96 -2.49 -8.63
N ASN A 124 21.30 -3.49 -8.05
CA ASN A 124 21.54 -3.90 -6.67
C ASN A 124 22.98 -4.41 -6.48
N PRO A 125 23.64 -4.11 -5.35
CA PRO A 125 24.99 -4.60 -5.05
C PRO A 125 25.11 -6.13 -5.05
N TYR A 126 24.08 -6.84 -4.55
CA TYR A 126 24.05 -8.30 -4.57
C TYR A 126 22.75 -8.80 -5.19
N THR A 127 22.89 -9.72 -6.14
CA THR A 127 21.79 -10.43 -6.78
C THR A 127 22.15 -11.91 -6.78
N SER A 128 21.43 -12.70 -5.98
CA SER A 128 21.71 -14.14 -5.85
C SER A 128 20.62 -14.93 -6.55
N PHE A 129 21.03 -15.91 -7.35
CA PHE A 129 20.15 -16.82 -8.07
C PHE A 129 20.52 -18.26 -7.73
N TRP A 130 19.52 -19.11 -7.58
CA TRP A 130 19.74 -20.53 -7.38
C TRP A 130 18.63 -21.36 -8.03
N THR A 131 19.02 -22.53 -8.54
CA THR A 131 18.13 -23.51 -9.17
C THR A 131 18.39 -24.85 -8.52
N GLY A 132 17.58 -25.20 -7.52
CA GLY A 132 17.82 -26.43 -6.75
C GLY A 132 19.09 -26.37 -5.90
N VAL A 133 19.77 -27.51 -5.79
CA VAL A 133 21.02 -27.70 -5.04
C VAL A 133 22.16 -28.06 -5.99
N SER A 134 23.39 -27.69 -5.64
CA SER A 134 24.60 -28.01 -6.40
C SER A 134 25.60 -28.75 -5.49
N GLU A 135 26.21 -29.81 -6.00
CA GLU A 135 27.20 -30.57 -5.22
C GLU A 135 28.42 -29.70 -4.91
N GLY A 136 28.80 -29.63 -3.63
CA GLY A 136 29.96 -28.85 -3.19
C GLY A 136 29.77 -27.33 -3.17
N ASP A 137 28.60 -26.81 -3.57
CA ASP A 137 28.31 -25.38 -3.64
C ASP A 137 26.94 -25.04 -3.04
N GLY A 138 26.94 -24.43 -1.86
CA GLY A 138 25.73 -23.94 -1.20
C GLY A 138 24.96 -24.98 -0.37
N PRO A 139 23.64 -24.79 -0.23
CA PRO A 139 22.77 -25.71 0.50
C PRO A 139 22.74 -27.11 -0.13
N ARG A 140 22.68 -28.14 0.71
CA ARG A 140 22.55 -29.55 0.33
C ARG A 140 21.09 -29.98 0.21
N GLU A 141 20.19 -29.22 0.82
CA GLU A 141 18.75 -29.45 0.81
C GLU A 141 18.04 -28.12 0.58
N PHE A 142 17.09 -28.10 -0.35
CA PHE A 142 16.35 -26.91 -0.72
C PHE A 142 14.84 -27.17 -0.74
N HIS A 143 14.09 -26.34 -0.01
CA HIS A 143 12.64 -26.33 0.02
C HIS A 143 12.09 -25.01 -0.51
N LEU A 144 11.19 -25.07 -1.49
CA LEU A 144 10.44 -23.92 -1.96
C LEU A 144 8.98 -24.03 -1.54
N VAL A 145 8.50 -23.07 -0.75
CA VAL A 145 7.10 -22.97 -0.33
C VAL A 145 6.43 -21.86 -1.11
N LEU A 146 5.51 -22.25 -1.98
CA LEU A 146 4.65 -21.34 -2.74
C LEU A 146 3.42 -20.97 -1.91
N MET A 147 3.32 -19.70 -1.53
CA MET A 147 2.26 -19.18 -0.69
C MET A 147 1.18 -18.51 -1.56
N ASP A 148 0.00 -19.12 -1.57
CA ASP A 148 -1.19 -18.44 -2.07
C ASP A 148 -1.66 -17.38 -1.05
N ASN A 149 -2.12 -17.81 0.13
CA ASN A 149 -2.54 -16.92 1.22
C ASN A 149 -3.54 -15.84 0.73
N GLY A 150 -4.54 -16.27 -0.05
CA GLY A 150 -5.61 -15.42 -0.60
C GLY A 150 -5.28 -14.76 -1.94
N ARG A 151 -4.07 -14.93 -2.49
CA ARG A 151 -3.65 -14.30 -3.76
C ARG A 151 -4.46 -14.78 -4.96
N THR A 152 -4.91 -16.03 -4.96
CA THR A 152 -5.79 -16.57 -6.01
C THR A 152 -7.12 -15.81 -6.04
N ASP A 153 -7.68 -15.45 -4.88
CA ASP A 153 -8.89 -14.62 -4.80
C ASP A 153 -8.61 -13.18 -5.26
N VAL A 154 -7.43 -12.64 -4.93
CA VAL A 154 -7.00 -11.32 -5.43
C VAL A 154 -6.85 -11.34 -6.96
N LEU A 155 -6.32 -12.42 -7.52
CA LEU A 155 -6.14 -12.59 -8.96
C LEU A 155 -7.49 -12.65 -9.69
N ALA A 156 -8.51 -13.26 -9.07
CA ALA A 156 -9.86 -13.30 -9.63
C ALA A 156 -10.51 -11.90 -9.70
N ASP A 157 -10.23 -11.00 -8.75
CA ASP A 157 -10.75 -9.63 -8.73
C ASP A 157 -10.17 -8.79 -9.89
N GLU A 158 -11.00 -8.44 -10.89
CA GLU A 158 -10.58 -7.71 -12.10
C GLU A 158 -9.89 -6.37 -11.80
N ILE A 159 -10.39 -5.63 -10.82
CA ILE A 159 -9.80 -4.36 -10.40
C ILE A 159 -8.65 -4.63 -9.43
N GLY A 160 -8.85 -5.58 -8.51
CA GLY A 160 -7.92 -5.87 -7.44
C GLY A 160 -6.62 -6.56 -7.84
N ARG A 161 -6.62 -7.37 -8.91
CA ARG A 161 -5.48 -8.20 -9.33
C ARG A 161 -4.21 -7.43 -9.62
N GLN A 162 -4.33 -6.17 -10.04
CA GLN A 162 -3.18 -5.33 -10.32
C GLN A 162 -2.25 -5.16 -9.09
N THR A 163 -2.77 -5.30 -7.86
CA THR A 163 -1.95 -5.29 -6.64
C THR A 163 -0.84 -6.36 -6.69
N LEU A 164 -1.11 -7.50 -7.33
CA LEU A 164 -0.17 -8.63 -7.43
C LEU A 164 1.04 -8.32 -8.32
N ASN A 165 0.99 -7.27 -9.15
CA ASN A 165 2.13 -6.82 -9.95
C ASN A 165 3.25 -6.18 -9.08
N CYS A 166 3.02 -5.97 -7.79
CA CYS A 166 3.91 -5.21 -6.94
C CYS A 166 5.29 -5.89 -6.77
N ILE A 167 6.32 -5.25 -7.30
CA ILE A 167 7.73 -5.67 -7.16
C ILE A 167 8.39 -5.22 -5.85
N ARG A 168 7.61 -4.73 -4.88
CA ARG A 168 8.08 -4.29 -3.54
C ARG A 168 9.18 -3.21 -3.54
N CYS A 169 9.21 -2.34 -4.55
CA CYS A 169 10.21 -1.26 -4.65
C CYS A 169 10.03 -0.09 -3.66
N SER A 170 8.95 -0.06 -2.87
CA SER A 170 8.64 1.02 -1.91
C SER A 170 8.44 2.45 -2.45
N ALA A 171 8.55 2.70 -3.76
CA ALA A 171 8.33 4.03 -4.36
C ALA A 171 7.01 4.70 -3.94
N CYS A 172 5.93 3.91 -3.83
CA CYS A 172 4.64 4.41 -3.36
C CYS A 172 4.62 4.86 -1.89
N LEU A 173 5.43 4.25 -1.02
CA LEU A 173 5.55 4.66 0.39
C LEU A 173 6.20 6.04 0.46
N ASN A 174 7.31 6.22 -0.27
CA ASN A 174 8.15 7.43 -0.21
C ASN A 174 7.45 8.70 -0.70
N VAL A 175 6.46 8.57 -1.59
CA VAL A 175 5.69 9.72 -2.12
C VAL A 175 4.36 9.93 -1.38
N CYS A 176 4.00 9.06 -0.45
CA CYS A 176 2.69 9.12 0.18
C CYS A 176 2.68 10.09 1.36
N PRO A 177 1.89 11.19 1.30
CA PRO A 177 1.85 12.16 2.38
C PRO A 177 1.21 11.60 3.66
N VAL A 178 0.36 10.57 3.56
CA VAL A 178 -0.21 9.92 4.74
C VAL A 178 0.86 9.09 5.45
N TYR A 179 1.54 8.21 4.71
CA TYR A 179 2.60 7.36 5.27
C TYR A 179 3.76 8.20 5.85
N GLU A 180 4.17 9.27 5.19
CA GLU A 180 5.23 10.17 5.68
C GLU A 180 4.88 10.78 7.06
N ARG A 181 3.60 11.02 7.33
CA ARG A 181 3.14 11.63 8.59
C ARG A 181 2.81 10.62 9.68
N THR A 182 2.29 9.46 9.31
CA THR A 182 1.83 8.45 10.29
C THR A 182 2.86 7.36 10.56
N GLY A 183 3.84 7.17 9.67
CA GLY A 183 4.71 6.00 9.66
C GLY A 183 3.98 4.70 9.30
N GLY A 184 4.73 3.60 9.24
CA GLY A 184 4.18 2.29 8.86
C GLY A 184 3.42 1.56 9.97
N HIS A 185 3.75 1.80 11.25
CA HIS A 185 3.09 1.11 12.37
C HIS A 185 1.60 1.43 12.46
N ALA A 186 1.17 2.62 12.00
CA ALA A 186 -0.23 3.03 11.96
C ALA A 186 -1.10 2.17 11.05
N TYR A 187 -0.51 1.41 10.12
CA TYR A 187 -1.24 0.53 9.21
C TYR A 187 -1.57 -0.84 9.84
N ASN A 188 -1.03 -1.14 11.03
CA ASN A 188 -1.25 -2.39 11.76
C ASN A 188 -1.12 -3.67 10.88
N SER A 189 -0.15 -3.65 9.97
CA SER A 189 0.10 -4.71 9.00
C SER A 189 1.59 -4.80 8.70
N VAL A 190 2.07 -5.99 8.36
CA VAL A 190 3.44 -6.20 7.84
C VAL A 190 3.66 -5.54 6.48
N TYR A 191 2.57 -5.20 5.79
CA TYR A 191 2.59 -4.38 4.57
C TYR A 191 2.11 -2.97 4.92
N PRO A 192 3.02 -1.99 5.10
CA PRO A 192 2.65 -0.61 5.38
C PRO A 192 2.43 0.22 4.11
N GLY A 193 1.92 1.44 4.29
CA GLY A 193 1.81 2.45 3.23
C GLY A 193 0.74 2.15 2.18
N PRO A 194 0.76 2.86 1.03
CA PRO A 194 -0.29 2.74 0.02
C PRO A 194 -0.49 1.33 -0.53
N ILE A 195 0.60 0.58 -0.74
CA ILE A 195 0.49 -0.82 -1.19
C ILE A 195 -0.13 -1.70 -0.10
N GLY A 196 0.23 -1.47 1.16
CA GLY A 196 -0.36 -2.14 2.31
C GLY A 196 -1.84 -1.89 2.46
N ALA A 197 -2.28 -0.67 2.16
CA ALA A 197 -3.67 -0.24 2.25
C ALA A 197 -4.61 -0.95 1.27
N ILE A 198 -4.09 -1.46 0.16
CA ILE A 198 -4.85 -2.27 -0.79
C ILE A 198 -4.61 -3.77 -0.60
N LEU A 199 -3.36 -4.19 -0.34
CA LEU A 199 -3.02 -5.60 -0.27
C LEU A 199 -3.53 -6.29 0.99
N THR A 200 -3.43 -5.65 2.16
CA THR A 200 -3.83 -6.26 3.43
C THR A 200 -5.31 -6.70 3.41
N PRO A 201 -6.30 -5.82 3.13
CA PRO A 201 -7.70 -6.24 3.06
C PRO A 201 -7.98 -7.24 1.93
N GLN A 202 -7.17 -7.27 0.88
CA GLN A 202 -7.29 -8.26 -0.19
C GLN A 202 -6.82 -9.66 0.25
N LEU A 203 -5.76 -9.76 1.06
CA LEU A 203 -5.22 -11.04 1.55
C LEU A 203 -6.05 -11.63 2.72
N VAL A 204 -6.49 -10.78 3.65
CA VAL A 204 -7.22 -11.24 4.85
C VAL A 204 -8.74 -11.29 4.65
N GLY A 205 -9.24 -10.66 3.59
CA GLY A 205 -10.66 -10.51 3.32
C GLY A 205 -11.29 -9.30 4.00
N ILE A 206 -12.52 -8.98 3.58
CA ILE A 206 -13.34 -7.90 4.13
C ILE A 206 -14.15 -8.40 5.33
N GLY A 207 -14.25 -7.59 6.38
CA GLY A 207 -15.09 -7.86 7.54
C GLY A 207 -14.38 -7.66 8.89
N ASP A 208 -13.06 -7.45 8.89
CA ASP A 208 -12.30 -7.04 10.07
C ASP A 208 -12.13 -5.50 10.06
N PRO A 209 -12.56 -4.78 11.13
CA PRO A 209 -12.43 -3.33 11.23
C PRO A 209 -11.02 -2.79 10.97
N GLY A 210 -9.96 -3.52 11.33
CA GLY A 210 -8.58 -3.08 11.11
C GLY A 210 -8.25 -2.99 9.61
N PRO A 211 -8.16 -4.11 8.89
CA PRO A 211 -7.97 -4.14 7.44
C PRO A 211 -8.99 -3.31 6.64
N ASP A 212 -10.27 -3.31 7.04
CA ASP A 212 -11.34 -2.56 6.38
C ASP A 212 -11.16 -1.03 6.48
N SER A 213 -10.41 -0.56 7.48
CA SER A 213 -10.09 0.87 7.62
C SER A 213 -8.98 1.32 6.68
N LEU A 214 -8.10 0.42 6.23
CA LEU A 214 -6.90 0.77 5.48
C LEU A 214 -7.18 1.42 4.12
N PRO A 215 -8.20 1.02 3.34
CA PRO A 215 -8.55 1.73 2.11
C PRO A 215 -8.88 3.21 2.32
N TYR A 216 -9.23 3.62 3.54
CA TYR A 216 -9.52 5.01 3.91
C TYR A 216 -8.29 5.80 4.37
N ALA A 217 -7.14 5.14 4.59
CA ALA A 217 -5.85 5.77 4.92
C ALA A 217 -5.17 6.41 3.69
N SER A 218 -5.94 7.18 2.91
CA SER A 218 -5.49 7.82 1.68
C SER A 218 -6.34 9.03 1.32
N SER A 219 -5.68 10.10 0.89
CA SER A 219 -6.30 11.29 0.31
C SER A 219 -6.70 11.12 -1.17
N LEU A 220 -6.41 9.97 -1.78
CA LEU A 220 -6.62 9.68 -3.22
C LEU A 220 -5.90 10.67 -4.16
N CYS A 221 -4.79 11.29 -3.73
CA CYS A 221 -4.06 12.28 -4.53
C CYS A 221 -3.40 11.73 -5.81
N GLY A 222 -3.24 10.40 -5.95
CA GLY A 222 -2.69 9.77 -7.14
C GLY A 222 -1.17 9.74 -7.28
N ALA A 223 -0.42 10.32 -6.34
CA ALA A 223 1.05 10.36 -6.40
C ALA A 223 1.67 8.95 -6.46
N CYS A 224 1.12 8.00 -5.72
CA CYS A 224 1.56 6.61 -5.72
C CYS A 224 1.39 5.90 -7.08
N TYR A 225 0.37 6.27 -7.87
CA TYR A 225 0.19 5.76 -9.23
C TYR A 225 1.24 6.35 -10.19
N GLN A 226 1.51 7.65 -10.09
CA GLN A 226 2.47 8.34 -10.96
C GLN A 226 3.88 7.75 -10.86
N VAL A 227 4.31 7.38 -9.65
CA VAL A 227 5.66 6.83 -9.40
C VAL A 227 5.75 5.31 -9.56
N CYS A 228 4.63 4.60 -9.74
CA CYS A 228 4.66 3.14 -9.78
C CYS A 228 5.28 2.63 -11.10
N PRO A 229 6.41 1.89 -11.06
CA PRO A 229 7.07 1.41 -12.28
C PRO A 229 6.24 0.32 -13.00
N VAL A 230 5.39 -0.38 -12.26
CA VAL A 230 4.53 -1.48 -12.74
C VAL A 230 3.06 -1.06 -12.87
N LYS A 231 2.79 0.25 -12.88
CA LYS A 231 1.50 0.87 -13.21
C LYS A 231 0.30 0.40 -12.40
N ILE A 232 0.50 0.10 -11.12
CA ILE A 232 -0.60 -0.17 -10.18
C ILE A 232 -1.33 1.13 -9.88
N ASN A 233 -2.59 1.21 -10.30
CA ASN A 233 -3.51 2.29 -9.98
C ASN A 233 -4.09 2.13 -8.57
N ILE A 234 -3.24 2.36 -7.56
CA ILE A 234 -3.63 2.25 -6.15
C ILE A 234 -4.90 3.06 -5.81
N PRO A 235 -5.10 4.31 -6.29
CA PRO A 235 -6.34 5.06 -6.04
C PRO A 235 -7.61 4.32 -6.48
N GLU A 236 -7.60 3.70 -7.66
CA GLU A 236 -8.74 2.93 -8.17
C GLU A 236 -9.02 1.71 -7.30
N VAL A 237 -7.98 0.96 -6.94
CA VAL A 237 -8.12 -0.21 -6.05
C VAL A 237 -8.63 0.20 -4.67
N LEU A 238 -8.18 1.35 -4.13
CA LEU A 238 -8.70 1.89 -2.86
C LEU A 238 -10.21 2.18 -2.95
N VAL A 239 -10.67 2.86 -4.01
CA VAL A 239 -12.10 3.15 -4.19
C VAL A 239 -12.92 1.87 -4.34
N HIS A 240 -12.41 0.90 -5.11
CA HIS A 240 -13.03 -0.42 -5.25
C HIS A 240 -13.18 -1.13 -3.90
N LEU A 241 -12.11 -1.18 -3.10
CA LEU A 241 -12.13 -1.80 -1.78
C LEU A 241 -13.05 -1.06 -0.80
N ARG A 242 -13.07 0.29 -0.80
CA ARG A 242 -14.06 1.07 -0.02
C ARG A 242 -15.50 0.65 -0.39
N GLY A 243 -15.77 0.49 -1.69
CA GLY A 243 -17.06 -0.01 -2.17
C GLY A 243 -17.38 -1.42 -1.69
N ARG A 244 -16.39 -2.32 -1.68
CA ARG A 244 -16.54 -3.69 -1.15
C ARG A 244 -16.83 -3.68 0.35
N VAL A 245 -16.13 -2.87 1.14
CA VAL A 245 -16.39 -2.70 2.60
C VAL A 245 -17.82 -2.22 2.85
N VAL A 246 -18.27 -1.20 2.11
CA VAL A 246 -19.64 -0.68 2.24
C VAL A 246 -20.69 -1.74 1.89
N ARG A 247 -20.52 -2.45 0.76
CA ARG A 247 -21.44 -3.54 0.37
C ARG A 247 -21.46 -4.66 1.41
N HIS A 248 -20.30 -5.08 1.91
CA HIS A 248 -20.20 -6.12 2.93
C HIS A 248 -20.98 -5.73 4.21
N LYS A 249 -20.87 -4.47 4.65
CA LYS A 249 -21.64 -3.95 5.79
C LYS A 249 -23.16 -3.96 5.53
N GLN A 250 -23.58 -3.60 4.33
CA GLN A 250 -24.99 -3.62 3.93
C GLN A 250 -25.57 -5.04 3.87
N ASP A 251 -24.79 -6.00 3.37
CA ASP A 251 -25.23 -7.38 3.22
C ASP A 251 -25.32 -8.11 4.57
N ARG A 252 -24.35 -7.90 5.47
CA ARG A 252 -24.38 -8.49 6.82
C ARG A 252 -25.30 -7.77 7.80
N GLY A 253 -25.45 -6.46 7.67
CA GLY A 253 -26.23 -5.65 8.61
C GLY A 253 -27.74 -5.70 8.41
N GLY A 254 -28.23 -6.36 7.36
CA GLY A 254 -29.66 -6.50 7.09
C GLY A 254 -30.35 -5.17 6.76
N PRO A 255 -31.70 -5.10 6.92
CA PRO A 255 -32.48 -3.92 6.54
C PRO A 255 -32.06 -2.64 7.26
N SER A 256 -31.55 -2.71 8.49
CA SER A 256 -31.18 -1.54 9.28
C SER A 256 -29.98 -0.78 8.68
N GLN A 257 -28.99 -1.48 8.14
CA GLN A 257 -27.85 -0.86 7.43
C GLN A 257 -28.23 -0.43 6.01
N LYS A 258 -29.12 -1.16 5.34
CA LYS A 258 -29.60 -0.77 4.00
C LYS A 258 -30.46 0.50 4.05
N LEU A 259 -31.26 0.65 5.11
CA LEU A 259 -32.12 1.80 5.38
C LEU A 259 -31.41 2.90 6.18
N ASP A 260 -30.09 2.81 6.35
CA ASP A 260 -29.32 3.88 6.98
C ASP A 260 -29.52 5.20 6.19
N PRO A 261 -29.85 6.32 6.88
CA PRO A 261 -30.13 7.59 6.22
C PRO A 261 -29.00 8.11 5.33
N GLU A 262 -27.74 7.83 5.68
CA GLU A 262 -26.58 8.22 4.88
C GLU A 262 -26.52 7.41 3.59
N ASN A 263 -26.76 6.10 3.66
CA ASN A 263 -26.81 5.25 2.48
C ASN A 263 -27.92 5.70 1.51
N ILE A 264 -29.14 5.94 2.00
CA ILE A 264 -30.25 6.41 1.17
C ILE A 264 -29.92 7.77 0.54
N ALA A 265 -29.34 8.69 1.31
CA ALA A 265 -28.92 10.00 0.82
C ALA A 265 -27.86 9.86 -0.30
N MET A 266 -26.84 9.03 -0.09
CA MET A 266 -25.78 8.80 -1.08
C MET A 266 -26.29 8.13 -2.37
N GLN A 267 -27.19 7.15 -2.27
CA GLN A 267 -27.83 6.54 -3.44
C GLN A 267 -28.69 7.56 -4.20
N THR A 268 -29.41 8.43 -3.48
CA THR A 268 -30.19 9.51 -4.08
C THR A 268 -29.29 10.49 -4.82
N VAL A 269 -28.19 10.92 -4.19
CA VAL A 269 -27.18 11.78 -4.81
C VAL A 269 -26.61 11.13 -6.07
N ALA A 270 -26.22 9.85 -6.01
CA ALA A 270 -25.71 9.11 -7.16
C ALA A 270 -26.70 9.10 -8.33
N ARG A 271 -27.99 8.81 -8.06
CA ARG A 271 -29.05 8.82 -9.08
C ARG A 271 -29.30 10.21 -9.68
N VAL A 272 -29.26 11.25 -8.85
CA VAL A 272 -29.42 12.64 -9.31
C VAL A 272 -28.22 13.05 -10.18
N PHE A 273 -27.01 12.62 -9.84
CA PHE A 273 -25.79 13.01 -10.55
C PHE A 273 -25.57 12.21 -11.84
N SER A 274 -26.13 11.00 -11.95
CA SER A 274 -26.05 10.17 -13.15
C SER A 274 -26.96 10.62 -14.30
N ASP A 275 -27.97 11.44 -14.02
CA ASP A 275 -28.95 11.91 -15.02
C ASP A 275 -28.92 13.44 -15.14
N PRO A 276 -28.60 14.00 -16.33
CA PRO A 276 -28.53 15.45 -16.52
C PRO A 276 -29.85 16.18 -16.23
N GLN A 277 -31.00 15.59 -16.52
CA GLN A 277 -32.31 16.20 -16.30
C GLN A 277 -32.69 16.19 -14.82
N LEU A 278 -32.43 15.09 -14.10
CA LEU A 278 -32.63 15.02 -12.66
C LEU A 278 -31.72 16.01 -11.93
N TYR A 279 -30.45 16.09 -12.35
CA TYR A 279 -29.50 17.06 -11.81
C TYR A 279 -29.98 18.50 -11.98
N GLU A 280 -30.43 18.88 -13.18
CA GLU A 280 -30.97 20.23 -13.44
C GLU A 280 -32.22 20.54 -12.61
N ARG A 281 -33.15 19.58 -12.49
CA ARG A 281 -34.34 19.73 -11.64
C ARG A 281 -33.96 19.87 -10.17
N ALA A 282 -33.02 19.06 -9.69
CA ALA A 282 -32.52 19.14 -8.31
C ALA A 282 -31.88 20.50 -8.03
N GLN A 283 -31.11 21.06 -8.96
CA GLN A 283 -30.56 22.41 -8.83
C GLN A 283 -31.65 23.50 -8.73
N ARG A 284 -32.71 23.41 -9.54
CA ARG A 284 -33.85 24.35 -9.48
C ARG A 284 -34.60 24.23 -8.15
N LEU A 285 -34.85 23.01 -7.68
CA LEU A 285 -35.48 22.76 -6.38
C LEU A 285 -34.61 23.27 -5.24
N ALA A 286 -33.30 23.01 -5.27
CA ALA A 286 -32.36 23.48 -4.26
C ALA A 286 -32.27 25.02 -4.23
N ARG A 287 -32.39 25.69 -5.38
CA ARG A 287 -32.45 27.16 -5.46
C ARG A 287 -33.64 27.75 -4.71
N VAL A 288 -34.80 27.09 -4.76
CA VAL A 288 -36.01 27.50 -4.04
C VAL A 288 -35.93 27.06 -2.57
N GLY A 289 -35.49 25.83 -2.33
CA GLY A 289 -35.44 25.19 -1.01
C GLY A 289 -34.38 25.74 -0.06
N GLN A 290 -33.38 26.49 -0.55
CA GLN A 290 -32.37 27.13 0.31
C GLN A 290 -32.88 28.36 1.06
N TRP A 291 -34.00 28.98 0.62
CA TRP A 291 -34.49 30.26 1.18
C TRP A 291 -34.59 30.31 2.72
N PRO A 292 -35.07 29.28 3.45
CA PRO A 292 -35.11 29.31 4.91
C PRO A 292 -33.72 29.25 5.59
N PHE A 293 -32.67 28.83 4.86
CA PHE A 293 -31.32 28.65 5.39
C PHE A 293 -30.36 29.79 5.04
N VAL A 294 -30.71 30.66 4.08
CA VAL A 294 -29.87 31.78 3.67
C VAL A 294 -30.17 33.00 4.55
N ARG A 295 -29.15 33.52 5.25
CA ARG A 295 -29.23 34.78 6.01
C ARG A 295 -28.04 35.67 5.65
N GLY A 296 -28.29 36.92 5.31
CA GLY A 296 -27.20 37.87 4.99
C GLY A 296 -26.34 37.48 3.77
N GLY A 297 -26.84 36.64 2.87
CA GLY A 297 -26.09 36.18 1.69
C GLY A 297 -25.17 34.99 1.94
N SER A 298 -25.24 34.34 3.11
CA SER A 298 -24.55 33.09 3.42
C SER A 298 -25.48 32.08 4.08
N ILE A 299 -25.08 30.81 4.07
CA ILE A 299 -25.71 29.72 4.82
C ILE A 299 -24.76 29.40 5.98
N GLY A 300 -25.04 29.97 7.15
CA GLY A 300 -24.18 29.85 8.34
C GLY A 300 -24.49 28.65 9.24
N ARG A 301 -25.61 27.94 9.05
CA ARG A 301 -25.92 26.74 9.84
C ARG A 301 -26.76 25.75 9.05
N LEU A 302 -26.22 24.54 8.88
CA LEU A 302 -26.97 23.40 8.35
C LEU A 302 -27.50 22.50 9.48
N PRO A 303 -28.65 21.83 9.29
CA PRO A 303 -29.24 20.94 10.29
C PRO A 303 -28.54 19.57 10.36
N GLY A 304 -28.65 18.91 11.52
CA GLY A 304 -28.25 17.51 11.71
C GLY A 304 -26.78 17.24 11.44
N ARG A 305 -26.48 16.12 10.76
CA ARG A 305 -25.11 15.69 10.41
C ARG A 305 -24.35 16.67 9.51
N LEU A 306 -25.06 17.58 8.84
CA LEU A 306 -24.46 18.61 7.99
C LEU A 306 -23.94 19.83 8.76
N ALA A 307 -24.32 19.98 10.05
CA ALA A 307 -23.89 21.11 10.87
C ALA A 307 -22.36 21.22 10.97
N GLY A 308 -21.64 20.09 10.91
CA GLY A 308 -20.17 20.06 10.94
C GLY A 308 -19.53 20.78 9.74
N TRP A 309 -20.19 20.82 8.58
CA TRP A 309 -19.67 21.56 7.42
C TRP A 309 -19.71 23.08 7.63
N THR A 310 -20.75 23.56 8.32
CA THR A 310 -20.91 24.98 8.66
C THR A 310 -20.23 25.39 9.97
N ALA A 311 -19.62 24.44 10.70
CA ALA A 311 -18.94 24.74 11.96
C ALA A 311 -17.62 25.51 11.77
N VAL A 312 -16.97 25.36 10.61
CA VAL A 312 -15.66 25.96 10.31
C VAL A 312 -15.68 26.91 9.11
N ARG A 313 -16.79 26.98 8.37
CA ARG A 313 -16.95 27.84 7.19
C ARG A 313 -18.41 28.11 6.85
N ASP A 314 -18.68 29.30 6.34
CA ASP A 314 -19.97 29.62 5.74
C ASP A 314 -20.08 29.07 4.31
N LEU A 315 -21.28 28.61 3.94
CA LEU A 315 -21.56 28.19 2.57
C LEU A 315 -22.17 29.33 1.76
N LYS A 316 -21.75 29.44 0.49
CA LYS A 316 -22.37 30.39 -0.45
C LYS A 316 -23.74 29.86 -0.90
N PRO A 317 -24.75 30.74 -1.02
CA PRO A 317 -26.05 30.36 -1.54
C PRO A 317 -25.93 29.89 -2.99
N ILE A 318 -26.80 28.96 -3.38
CA ILE A 318 -26.94 28.50 -4.76
C ILE A 318 -27.34 29.70 -5.63
N PRO A 319 -26.61 29.97 -6.74
CA PRO A 319 -26.83 31.15 -7.56
C PRO A 319 -28.22 31.16 -8.20
N ARG A 320 -28.73 32.38 -8.46
CA ARG A 320 -30.03 32.62 -9.12
C ARG A 320 -30.10 32.10 -10.56
N GLN A 321 -28.96 31.82 -11.18
CA GLN A 321 -28.87 31.31 -12.53
C GLN A 321 -27.76 30.24 -12.57
N THR A 322 -28.01 29.12 -13.25
CA THR A 322 -26.95 28.13 -13.50
C THR A 322 -26.06 28.60 -14.65
N PHE A 323 -24.83 28.08 -14.74
CA PHE A 323 -23.96 28.35 -15.88
C PHE A 323 -24.62 28.00 -17.22
N ARG A 324 -25.38 26.88 -17.30
CA ARG A 324 -26.11 26.47 -18.50
C ARG A 324 -27.23 27.45 -18.88
N GLU A 325 -28.00 27.92 -17.90
CA GLU A 325 -29.05 28.94 -18.12
C GLU A 325 -28.43 30.27 -18.60
N TRP A 326 -27.31 30.67 -18.01
CA TRP A 326 -26.55 31.84 -18.45
C TRP A 326 -26.03 31.68 -19.86
N TRP A 327 -25.45 30.52 -20.18
CA TRP A 327 -24.90 30.23 -21.50
C TRP A 327 -25.96 30.30 -22.59
N LYS A 328 -27.09 29.59 -22.41
CA LYS A 328 -28.21 29.62 -23.37
C LYS A 328 -28.74 31.04 -23.62
N ARG A 329 -28.79 31.86 -22.57
CA ARG A 329 -29.27 33.25 -22.65
C ARG A 329 -28.30 34.19 -23.36
N ASN A 330 -26.98 34.01 -23.22
CA ASN A 330 -25.98 34.97 -23.68
C ASN A 330 -25.20 34.53 -24.92
N ARG A 331 -25.16 33.24 -25.25
CA ARG A 331 -24.33 32.66 -26.31
C ARG A 331 -25.11 31.85 -27.36
N GLY A 332 -26.44 31.72 -27.22
CA GLY A 332 -27.27 30.87 -28.08
C GLY A 332 -27.21 29.38 -27.71
N SER A 333 -28.05 28.57 -28.35
CA SER A 333 -28.04 27.12 -28.21
C SER A 333 -26.95 26.52 -29.10
N ALA A 334 -26.15 25.60 -28.56
CA ALA A 334 -25.46 24.60 -29.38
C ALA A 334 -26.42 23.43 -29.62
#